data_AF-A0A499VGB2-F1
#
_entry.id   AF-A0A499VGB2-F1
#
_cell.length_a   1.000
_cell.length_b   1.000
_cell.length_c   1.000
_cell.angle_alpha   90.00
_cell.angle_beta   90.00
_cell.angle_gamma   90.00
#
_symmetry.space_group_name_H-M   'P 1'
#
loop_
_entity.id
_entity.type
_entity.pdbx_description
1 polymer ?
#
loop_
_entity_poly.entity_id
_entity_poly.type
_entity_poly.pdbx_seq_one_letter_code
_entity_poly.pdbx_strand_id
1 'polypeptide(L)'
;MAVLYPLRTVWTAGQLGEQASAMGEWALALTEARVGFHLVDERDLDAAAVEEGAVCFGDRRYRALVLPAVTTLRSAASLRRLRRLAESGVRVLAGGATPTVYQEGPQTAAEDWADLAPAAEVFAAVPEEEVLRGLVAQRGRAEPTLRVPAGSAVRWRGGPDAADGFRFACFTETEGTVELLLPDGPWHIEEWEAADGTVRTLEAAENPVALRLEQNALRLLRVYRGAEPASGRADVTEDSEAAAGHGTPEWSAPEALESGWLLEVAEDAYEEAGTRRDIAVTCGWERQGLPAFAGTADYVRQIELDAPVPLELTLPAVAGAVIVSVNGVRAGARAWAPYRVTIPADALRPGVNELRVRVAPSAANRYYAGTGLRAGPEPCGLLAPPLLRHALAAANLGALPGFDSGPRSTSIPEG
;
A
#
# COMPACT_ATOMS: atom_id res chain seq x y z
N MET A 1 3.69 7.19 -21.00
CA MET A 1 2.99 8.02 -22.00
C MET A 1 2.83 9.44 -21.47
N ALA A 2 2.64 10.43 -22.34
CA ALA A 2 2.18 11.75 -21.93
C ALA A 2 0.67 11.85 -22.19
N VAL A 3 -0.10 12.44 -21.28
CA VAL A 3 -1.54 12.65 -21.41
C VAL A 3 -1.80 14.14 -21.31
N LEU A 4 -2.34 14.74 -22.38
CA LEU A 4 -2.62 16.17 -22.41
C LEU A 4 -3.77 16.48 -21.45
N TYR A 5 -3.51 17.33 -20.46
CA TYR A 5 -4.55 17.89 -19.61
C TYR A 5 -5.37 18.90 -20.39
N PRO A 6 -6.68 18.65 -20.63
CA PRO A 6 -7.51 19.41 -21.56
C PRO A 6 -7.99 20.73 -20.93
N LEU A 7 -7.07 21.54 -20.38
CA LEU A 7 -7.36 22.75 -19.61
C LEU A 7 -8.26 23.72 -20.38
N ARG A 8 -8.03 23.87 -21.69
CA ARG A 8 -8.81 24.76 -22.56
C ARG A 8 -10.22 24.25 -22.78
N THR A 9 -10.37 22.96 -23.04
CA THR A 9 -11.69 22.32 -23.08
C THR A 9 -12.44 22.50 -21.76
N VAL A 10 -11.77 22.33 -20.62
CA VAL A 10 -12.39 22.50 -19.29
C VAL A 10 -12.86 23.94 -19.06
N TRP A 11 -12.09 24.94 -19.49
CA TRP A 11 -12.52 26.34 -19.38
C TRP A 11 -13.71 26.67 -20.27
N THR A 12 -13.80 26.08 -21.47
CA THR A 12 -14.88 26.32 -22.42
C THR A 12 -16.16 25.54 -22.09
N ALA A 13 -16.03 24.25 -21.74
CA ALA A 13 -17.14 23.31 -21.60
C ALA A 13 -17.48 22.97 -20.14
N GLY A 14 -16.72 23.45 -19.16
CA GLY A 14 -16.89 23.16 -17.73
C GLY A 14 -16.10 21.93 -17.25
N GLN A 15 -16.19 21.64 -15.95
CA GLN A 15 -15.38 20.59 -15.31
C GLN A 15 -15.98 19.17 -15.37
N LEU A 16 -17.23 19.02 -15.78
CA LEU A 16 -17.98 17.76 -15.70
C LEU A 16 -18.37 17.20 -17.08
N GLY A 17 -17.72 17.66 -18.16
CA GLY A 17 -17.98 17.19 -19.53
C GLY A 17 -17.24 15.90 -19.89
N GLU A 18 -17.36 15.47 -21.15
CA GLU A 18 -16.72 14.27 -21.71
C GLU A 18 -15.21 14.20 -21.43
N GLN A 19 -14.51 15.33 -21.50
CA GLN A 19 -13.09 15.46 -21.17
C GLN A 19 -12.72 15.01 -19.76
N ALA A 20 -13.63 15.16 -18.79
CA ALA A 20 -13.39 14.74 -17.41
C ALA A 20 -13.49 13.21 -17.30
N SER A 21 -14.53 12.61 -17.90
CA SER A 21 -14.70 11.16 -17.98
C SER A 21 -13.56 10.51 -18.75
N ALA A 22 -13.26 11.01 -19.96
CA ALA A 22 -12.19 10.49 -20.81
C ALA A 22 -10.82 10.57 -20.12
N MET A 23 -10.51 11.67 -19.43
CA MET A 23 -9.28 11.78 -18.64
C MET A 23 -9.23 10.72 -17.53
N GLY A 24 -10.33 10.52 -16.79
CA GLY A 24 -10.44 9.50 -15.75
C GLY A 24 -10.27 8.08 -16.29
N GLU A 25 -10.94 7.77 -17.39
CA GLU A 25 -10.86 6.47 -18.07
C GLU A 25 -9.44 6.17 -18.56
N TRP A 26 -8.79 7.13 -19.24
CA TRP A 26 -7.40 6.96 -19.68
C TRP A 26 -6.44 6.79 -18.50
N ALA A 27 -6.57 7.60 -17.46
CA ALA A 27 -5.73 7.50 -16.27
C ALA A 27 -5.90 6.15 -15.56
N LEU A 28 -7.14 5.67 -15.43
CA LEU A 28 -7.46 4.36 -14.86
C LEU A 28 -6.86 3.23 -15.71
N ALA A 29 -7.15 3.21 -17.01
CA ALA A 29 -6.69 2.14 -17.90
C ALA A 29 -5.17 2.08 -18.01
N LEU A 30 -4.48 3.23 -18.08
CA LEU A 30 -3.01 3.26 -18.07
C LEU A 30 -2.43 2.76 -16.74
N THR A 31 -3.09 3.07 -15.62
CA THR A 31 -2.70 2.57 -14.29
C THR A 31 -2.88 1.06 -14.21
N GLU A 32 -4.04 0.54 -14.63
CA GLU A 32 -4.35 -0.90 -14.65
C GLU A 32 -3.43 -1.66 -15.60
N ALA A 33 -3.15 -1.09 -16.78
CA ALA A 33 -2.21 -1.62 -17.75
C ALA A 33 -0.74 -1.53 -17.33
N ARG A 34 -0.45 -0.89 -16.18
CA ARG A 34 0.90 -0.65 -15.62
C ARG A 34 1.79 0.17 -16.55
N VAL A 35 1.17 1.07 -17.31
CA VAL A 35 1.85 2.02 -18.19
C VAL A 35 2.03 3.34 -17.44
N GLY A 36 3.27 3.65 -17.08
CA GLY A 36 3.59 4.93 -16.45
C GLY A 36 3.21 6.10 -17.37
N PHE A 37 2.54 7.11 -16.82
CA PHE A 37 2.15 8.31 -17.57
C PHE A 37 2.30 9.59 -16.75
N HIS A 38 2.40 10.72 -17.45
CA HIS A 38 2.31 12.05 -16.84
C HIS A 38 1.27 12.91 -17.54
N LEU A 39 0.60 13.72 -16.73
CA LEU A 39 -0.22 14.81 -17.23
C LEU A 39 0.69 15.95 -17.66
N VAL A 40 0.47 16.45 -18.87
CA VAL A 40 1.21 17.56 -19.46
C VAL A 40 0.22 18.60 -19.97
N ASP A 41 0.60 19.86 -20.02
CA ASP A 41 -0.21 20.90 -20.66
C ASP A 41 0.40 21.41 -21.97
N GLU A 42 -0.30 22.32 -22.67
CA GLU A 42 0.17 22.86 -23.94
C GLU A 42 1.51 23.61 -23.82
N ARG A 43 1.81 24.24 -22.66
CA ARG A 43 3.08 24.92 -22.42
C ARG A 43 4.21 23.91 -22.30
N ASP A 44 3.96 22.79 -21.64
CA ASP A 44 4.93 21.69 -21.57
C ASP A 44 5.23 21.19 -22.98
N LEU A 45 4.20 20.96 -23.80
CA LEU A 45 4.36 20.50 -25.19
C LEU A 45 5.16 21.50 -26.04
N ASP A 46 4.94 22.80 -25.86
CA ASP A 46 5.68 23.85 -26.54
C ASP A 46 7.16 23.84 -26.14
N ALA A 47 7.46 23.64 -24.86
CA ALA A 47 8.82 23.62 -24.32
C ALA A 47 9.58 22.30 -24.57
N ALA A 48 8.87 21.22 -24.93
CA ALA A 48 9.49 19.90 -25.00
C ALA A 48 10.58 19.77 -26.08
N ALA A 49 11.60 18.97 -25.80
CA ALA A 49 12.53 18.51 -26.84
C ALA A 49 11.94 17.27 -27.53
N VAL A 50 12.39 17.00 -28.75
CA VAL A 50 11.97 15.82 -29.52
C VAL A 50 13.20 15.07 -29.95
N GLU A 51 13.33 13.84 -29.46
CA GLU A 51 14.50 13.00 -29.68
C GLU A 51 14.05 11.59 -30.04
N GLU A 52 14.48 11.09 -31.20
CA GLU A 52 14.26 9.71 -31.64
C GLU A 52 12.79 9.25 -31.45
N GLY A 53 11.84 9.98 -32.02
CA GLY A 53 10.41 9.66 -31.96
C GLY A 53 9.78 9.78 -30.58
N ALA A 54 10.36 10.58 -29.69
CA ALA A 54 9.84 10.80 -28.35
C ALA A 54 9.87 12.26 -27.92
N VAL A 55 8.87 12.65 -27.14
CA VAL A 55 8.81 13.94 -26.44
C VAL A 55 9.58 13.83 -25.13
N CYS A 56 10.51 14.74 -24.91
CA CYS A 56 11.35 14.81 -23.72
C CYS A 56 10.95 16.00 -22.84
N PHE A 57 10.66 15.74 -21.57
CA PHE A 57 10.41 16.72 -20.53
C PHE A 57 11.44 16.53 -19.41
N GLY A 58 12.52 17.30 -19.43
CA GLY A 58 13.66 17.04 -18.53
C GLY A 58 14.29 15.67 -18.83
N ASP A 59 14.41 14.83 -17.81
CA ASP A 59 14.95 13.46 -17.87
C ASP A 59 13.94 12.40 -18.35
N ARG A 60 12.69 12.83 -18.63
CA ARG A 60 11.59 11.93 -18.96
C ARG A 60 11.30 11.90 -20.45
N ARG A 61 11.11 10.70 -21.00
CA ARG A 61 10.90 10.47 -22.43
C ARG A 61 9.60 9.71 -22.73
N TYR A 62 8.81 10.20 -23.68
CA TYR A 62 7.50 9.64 -24.06
C TYR A 62 7.35 9.46 -25.57
N ARG A 63 7.11 8.23 -26.00
CA ARG A 63 6.86 7.91 -27.42
C ARG A 63 5.40 8.08 -27.87
N ALA A 64 4.51 8.36 -26.92
CA ALA A 64 3.08 8.50 -27.18
C ALA A 64 2.48 9.63 -26.35
N LEU A 65 1.62 10.41 -27.01
CA LEU A 65 0.85 11.53 -26.47
C LEU A 65 -0.64 11.26 -26.63
N VAL A 66 -1.39 11.28 -25.54
CA VAL A 66 -2.85 11.06 -25.51
C VAL A 66 -3.58 12.39 -25.42
N LEU A 67 -4.64 12.55 -26.20
CA LEU A 67 -5.58 13.66 -26.20
C LEU A 67 -6.97 13.16 -25.76
N PRO A 68 -7.30 13.24 -24.46
CA PRO A 68 -8.59 12.76 -23.94
C PRO A 68 -9.69 13.81 -24.14
N ALA A 69 -10.57 13.55 -25.11
CA ALA A 69 -11.71 14.36 -25.53
C ALA A 69 -11.40 15.86 -25.62
N VAL A 70 -10.29 16.19 -26.29
CA VAL A 70 -9.80 17.56 -26.42
C VAL A 70 -10.56 18.27 -27.53
N THR A 71 -11.53 19.13 -27.20
CA THR A 71 -12.27 19.91 -28.20
C THR A 71 -11.74 21.32 -28.42
N THR A 72 -11.05 21.89 -27.42
CA THR A 72 -10.48 23.24 -27.49
C THR A 72 -8.97 23.19 -27.25
N LEU A 73 -8.21 23.85 -28.11
CA LEU A 73 -6.77 24.13 -27.92
C LEU A 73 -6.56 25.64 -27.75
N ARG A 74 -5.42 26.05 -27.19
CA ARG A 74 -5.13 27.48 -27.02
C ARG A 74 -5.15 28.22 -28.35
N SER A 75 -4.42 27.72 -29.34
CA SER A 75 -4.26 28.39 -30.64
C SER A 75 -3.86 27.41 -31.75
N ALA A 76 -3.86 27.89 -33.00
CA ALA A 76 -3.31 27.15 -34.14
C ALA A 76 -1.81 26.80 -34.01
N ALA A 77 -1.05 27.48 -33.13
CA ALA A 77 0.33 27.10 -32.86
C ALA A 77 0.41 25.75 -32.11
N SER A 78 -0.50 25.50 -31.17
CA SER A 78 -0.57 24.26 -30.39
C SER A 78 -0.83 23.05 -31.28
N LEU A 79 -1.75 23.18 -32.24
CA LEU A 79 -2.05 22.08 -33.15
C LEU A 79 -0.92 21.82 -34.15
N ARG A 80 -0.28 22.89 -34.67
CA ARG A 80 0.95 22.74 -35.48
C ARG A 80 2.07 22.09 -34.68
N ARG A 81 2.13 22.33 -33.36
CA ARG A 81 3.08 21.65 -32.48
C ARG A 81 2.77 20.16 -32.40
N LEU A 82 1.52 19.77 -32.13
CA LEU A 82 1.08 18.37 -32.13
C LEU A 82 1.40 17.66 -33.45
N ARG A 83 1.17 18.32 -34.58
CA ARG A 83 1.52 17.81 -35.91
C ARG A 83 3.01 17.54 -36.08
N ARG A 84 3.87 18.47 -35.68
CA ARG A 84 5.33 18.27 -35.72
C ARG A 84 5.79 17.12 -34.83
N LEU A 85 5.12 16.91 -33.68
CA LEU A 85 5.39 15.76 -32.83
C LEU A 85 5.03 14.45 -33.55
N ALA A 86 3.85 14.37 -34.18
CA ALA A 86 3.46 13.21 -34.98
C ALA A 86 4.45 12.92 -36.12
N GLU A 87 4.83 13.95 -36.88
CA GLU A 87 5.78 13.85 -37.99
C GLU A 87 7.18 13.40 -37.54
N SER A 88 7.56 13.68 -36.29
CA SER A 88 8.82 13.22 -35.69
C SER A 88 8.82 11.76 -35.23
N GLY A 89 7.67 11.06 -35.34
CA GLY A 89 7.50 9.67 -34.93
C GLY A 89 6.87 9.48 -33.55
N VAL A 90 6.42 10.54 -32.87
CA VAL A 90 5.64 10.43 -31.63
C VAL A 90 4.23 9.98 -31.99
N ARG A 91 3.74 8.92 -31.35
CA ARG A 91 2.36 8.46 -31.56
C ARG A 91 1.38 9.43 -30.92
N VAL A 92 0.44 9.97 -31.69
CA VAL A 92 -0.60 10.86 -31.20
C VAL A 92 -1.90 10.06 -31.13
N LEU A 93 -2.45 9.89 -29.93
CA LEU A 93 -3.68 9.14 -29.67
C LEU A 93 -4.79 10.11 -29.30
N ALA A 94 -5.87 10.14 -30.07
CA ALA A 94 -7.06 10.93 -29.74
C ALA A 94 -8.16 9.99 -29.25
N GLY A 95 -8.66 10.22 -28.03
CA GLY A 95 -9.78 9.46 -27.47
C GLY A 95 -11.02 10.34 -27.36
N GLY A 96 -12.16 9.92 -27.92
CA GLY A 96 -13.40 10.68 -27.85
C GLY A 96 -13.41 11.93 -28.74
N ALA A 97 -14.03 13.01 -28.28
CA ALA A 97 -14.15 14.25 -29.05
C ALA A 97 -12.79 14.88 -29.42
N THR A 98 -12.73 15.50 -30.60
CA THR A 98 -11.48 16.03 -31.18
C THR A 98 -11.51 17.55 -31.32
N PRO A 99 -10.34 18.20 -31.54
CA PRO A 99 -10.25 19.65 -31.58
C PRO A 99 -11.15 20.26 -32.67
N THR A 100 -12.00 21.20 -32.26
CA THR A 100 -12.90 21.95 -33.16
C THR A 100 -12.73 23.45 -33.01
N VAL A 101 -12.29 23.94 -31.85
CA VAL A 101 -12.21 25.37 -31.51
C VAL A 101 -10.81 25.74 -31.02
N TYR A 102 -10.36 26.95 -31.37
CA TYR A 102 -9.25 27.61 -30.70
C TYR A 102 -9.75 28.67 -29.73
N GLN A 103 -9.11 28.79 -28.57
CA GLN A 103 -9.41 29.87 -27.62
C GLN A 103 -8.96 31.24 -28.15
N GLU A 104 -7.82 31.26 -28.85
CA GLU A 104 -7.18 32.46 -29.36
C GLU A 104 -7.19 32.46 -30.91
N GLY A 105 -7.52 33.61 -31.49
CA GLY A 105 -7.49 33.83 -32.94
C GLY A 105 -8.85 33.65 -33.62
N PRO A 106 -8.96 34.07 -34.90
CA PRO A 106 -10.21 33.99 -35.66
C PRO A 106 -10.47 32.63 -36.31
N GLN A 107 -9.48 31.72 -36.31
CA GLN A 107 -9.60 30.39 -36.94
C GLN A 107 -10.34 29.38 -36.06
N THR A 108 -10.84 28.31 -36.67
CA THR A 108 -11.34 27.11 -35.98
C THR A 108 -10.31 25.99 -36.07
N ALA A 109 -10.37 25.03 -35.15
CA ALA A 109 -9.42 23.92 -35.13
C ALA A 109 -9.82 22.74 -36.03
N ALA A 110 -11.07 22.71 -36.52
CA ALA A 110 -11.62 21.55 -37.23
C ALA A 110 -10.89 21.23 -38.54
N GLU A 111 -10.60 22.25 -39.35
CA GLU A 111 -9.88 22.08 -40.63
C GLU A 111 -8.43 21.63 -40.39
N ASP A 112 -7.72 22.33 -39.49
CA ASP A 112 -6.35 21.97 -39.17
C ASP A 112 -6.27 20.57 -38.49
N TRP A 113 -7.29 20.17 -37.74
CA TRP A 113 -7.38 18.82 -37.16
C TRP A 113 -7.58 17.76 -38.24
N ALA A 114 -8.43 18.03 -39.23
CA ALA A 114 -8.65 17.13 -40.36
C ALA A 114 -7.34 16.81 -41.11
N ASP A 115 -6.40 17.77 -41.15
CA ASP A 115 -5.06 17.55 -41.71
C ASP A 115 -4.16 16.66 -40.83
N LEU A 116 -4.29 16.73 -39.50
CA LEU A 116 -3.53 15.91 -38.55
C LEU A 116 -4.14 14.51 -38.36
N ALA A 117 -5.45 14.38 -38.47
CA ALA A 117 -6.20 13.16 -38.18
C ALA A 117 -5.65 11.89 -38.86
N PRO A 118 -5.17 11.92 -40.12
CA PRO A 118 -4.57 10.74 -40.75
C PRO A 118 -3.28 10.23 -40.08
N ALA A 119 -2.57 11.08 -39.34
CA ALA A 119 -1.37 10.73 -38.58
C ALA A 119 -1.64 10.48 -37.09
N ALA A 120 -2.89 10.67 -36.64
CA ALA A 120 -3.33 10.38 -35.27
C ALA A 120 -4.08 9.04 -35.21
N GLU A 121 -3.88 8.32 -34.12
CA GLU A 121 -4.64 7.11 -33.82
C GLU A 121 -5.90 7.51 -33.05
N VAL A 122 -7.06 7.38 -33.70
CA VAL A 122 -8.34 7.78 -33.13
C VAL A 122 -9.04 6.58 -32.50
N PHE A 123 -9.42 6.73 -31.24
CA PHE A 123 -10.12 5.73 -30.46
C PHE A 123 -11.47 6.27 -30.00
N ALA A 124 -12.53 5.48 -30.22
CA ALA A 124 -13.86 5.81 -29.71
C ALA A 124 -13.94 5.68 -28.17
N ALA A 125 -13.13 4.78 -27.60
CA ALA A 125 -13.00 4.54 -26.16
C ALA A 125 -11.56 4.13 -25.85
N VAL A 126 -11.16 4.14 -24.58
CA VAL A 126 -9.80 3.76 -24.18
C VAL A 126 -9.49 2.32 -24.62
N PRO A 127 -8.33 2.06 -25.27
CA PRO A 127 -7.96 0.71 -25.70
C PRO A 127 -7.82 -0.28 -24.55
N GLU A 128 -7.98 -1.56 -24.85
CA GLU A 128 -7.72 -2.63 -23.87
C GLU A 128 -6.25 -2.70 -23.45
N GLU A 129 -6.00 -3.32 -22.29
CA GLU A 129 -4.70 -3.39 -21.62
C GLU A 129 -3.57 -3.90 -22.53
N GLU A 130 -3.81 -4.92 -23.35
CA GLU A 130 -2.79 -5.48 -24.24
C GLU A 130 -2.32 -4.45 -25.29
N VAL A 131 -3.26 -3.68 -25.83
CA VAL A 131 -2.96 -2.61 -26.78
C VAL A 131 -2.14 -1.54 -26.08
N LEU A 132 -2.58 -1.05 -24.91
CA LEU A 132 -1.89 -0.02 -24.13
C LEU A 132 -0.45 -0.40 -23.79
N ARG A 133 -0.23 -1.65 -23.38
CA ARG A 133 1.12 -2.17 -23.13
C ARG A 133 1.97 -2.23 -24.40
N GLY A 134 1.37 -2.60 -25.53
CA GLY A 134 2.01 -2.58 -26.84
C GLY A 134 2.37 -1.17 -27.34
N LEU A 135 1.76 -0.11 -26.80
CA LEU A 135 2.11 1.27 -27.12
C LEU A 135 3.45 1.71 -26.52
N VAL A 136 3.91 1.03 -25.48
CA VAL A 136 5.15 1.34 -24.77
C VAL A 136 6.25 0.40 -25.25
N ALA A 137 7.50 0.88 -25.27
CA ALA A 137 8.64 0.01 -25.52
C ALA A 137 8.63 -1.14 -24.49
N GLN A 138 8.58 -2.38 -24.97
CA GLN A 138 8.66 -3.55 -24.09
C GLN A 138 10.00 -3.50 -23.35
N ARG A 139 9.97 -3.52 -22.02
CA ARG A 139 11.18 -3.74 -21.22
C ARG A 139 11.76 -5.10 -21.61
N GLY A 140 13.07 -5.16 -21.77
CA GLY A 140 13.74 -6.38 -22.21
C GLY A 140 13.53 -7.52 -21.20
N ARG A 141 13.62 -8.77 -21.68
CA ARG A 141 13.59 -9.99 -20.83
C ARG A 141 14.73 -10.07 -19.79
N ALA A 142 15.62 -9.08 -19.75
CA ALA A 142 16.81 -9.02 -18.90
C ALA A 142 16.62 -8.19 -17.62
N GLU A 143 15.40 -7.68 -17.35
CA GLU A 143 15.09 -6.86 -16.18
C GLU A 143 14.14 -7.58 -15.21
N PRO A 144 14.28 -7.37 -13.89
CA PRO A 144 13.30 -7.81 -12.90
C PRO A 144 11.91 -7.22 -13.20
N THR A 145 10.88 -8.05 -13.11
CA THR A 145 9.49 -7.63 -13.36
C THR A 145 8.56 -8.20 -12.32
N LEU A 146 7.47 -7.48 -12.03
CA LEU A 146 6.40 -7.98 -11.16
C LEU A 146 5.20 -8.41 -12.00
N ARG A 147 4.74 -9.65 -11.79
CA ARG A 147 3.50 -10.18 -12.33
C ARG A 147 2.49 -10.29 -11.21
N VAL A 148 1.27 -9.84 -11.47
CA VAL A 148 0.15 -10.03 -10.56
C VAL A 148 -0.64 -11.22 -11.10
N PRO A 149 -0.76 -12.34 -10.36
CA PRO A 149 -1.61 -13.46 -10.75
C PRO A 149 -3.06 -13.04 -10.98
N ALA A 150 -3.75 -13.73 -11.88
CA ALA A 150 -5.16 -13.49 -12.14
C ALA A 150 -5.98 -13.66 -10.84
N GLY A 151 -6.88 -12.71 -10.58
CA GLY A 151 -7.69 -12.69 -9.36
C GLY A 151 -7.01 -12.05 -8.14
N SER A 152 -5.73 -11.68 -8.21
CA SER A 152 -5.11 -10.92 -7.13
C SER A 152 -5.37 -9.41 -7.27
N ALA A 153 -5.74 -8.77 -6.16
CA ALA A 153 -5.97 -7.33 -6.08
C ALA A 153 -4.69 -6.49 -5.86
N VAL A 154 -3.50 -7.10 -5.96
CA VAL A 154 -2.24 -6.37 -5.74
C VAL A 154 -1.99 -5.38 -6.87
N ARG A 155 -1.71 -4.14 -6.50
CA ARG A 155 -1.19 -3.10 -7.37
C ARG A 155 0.28 -2.91 -7.05
N TRP A 156 1.05 -2.55 -8.07
CA TRP A 156 2.45 -2.24 -7.87
C TRP A 156 2.91 -1.11 -8.78
N ARG A 157 3.95 -0.41 -8.35
CA ARG A 157 4.69 0.56 -9.16
C ARG A 157 6.17 0.35 -8.94
N GLY A 158 6.96 0.44 -10.01
CA GLY A 158 8.39 0.25 -9.89
C GLY A 158 9.14 0.52 -11.18
N GLY A 159 10.46 0.49 -11.07
CA GLY A 159 11.35 0.86 -12.15
C GLY A 159 12.81 0.79 -11.77
N PRO A 160 13.70 1.11 -12.72
CA PRO A 160 15.12 1.23 -12.43
C PRO A 160 15.36 2.33 -11.38
N ASP A 161 16.34 2.11 -10.52
CA ASP A 161 16.80 3.02 -9.48
C ASP A 161 18.18 3.58 -9.84
N ALA A 162 19.21 2.72 -9.80
CA ALA A 162 20.59 2.97 -10.26
C ALA A 162 20.95 2.01 -11.41
N ALA A 163 22.15 2.14 -11.98
CA ALA A 163 22.57 1.44 -13.22
C ALA A 163 22.27 -0.08 -13.26
N ASP A 164 22.26 -0.75 -12.10
CA ASP A 164 21.98 -2.19 -11.97
C ASP A 164 20.95 -2.55 -10.88
N GLY A 165 20.06 -1.60 -10.52
CA GLY A 165 19.08 -1.77 -9.45
C GLY A 165 17.66 -1.35 -9.84
N PHE A 166 16.68 -1.97 -9.20
CA PHE A 166 15.25 -1.74 -9.39
C PHE A 166 14.59 -1.54 -8.04
N ARG A 167 13.55 -0.69 -8.00
CA ARG A 167 12.68 -0.53 -6.84
C ARG A 167 11.25 -0.82 -7.21
N PHE A 168 10.54 -1.46 -6.29
CA PHE A 168 9.11 -1.74 -6.42
C PHE A 168 8.38 -1.40 -5.13
N ALA A 169 7.19 -0.84 -5.27
CA ALA A 169 6.21 -0.69 -4.21
C ALA A 169 4.99 -1.53 -4.58
N CYS A 170 4.65 -2.51 -3.76
CA CYS A 170 3.51 -3.40 -3.91
C CYS A 170 2.51 -3.09 -2.81
N PHE A 171 1.24 -2.90 -3.14
CA PHE A 171 0.20 -2.56 -2.17
C PHE A 171 -1.15 -3.12 -2.58
N THR A 172 -2.01 -3.34 -1.62
CA THR A 172 -3.36 -3.88 -1.86
C THR A 172 -4.30 -3.51 -0.72
N GLU A 173 -5.58 -3.31 -1.02
CA GLU A 173 -6.62 -3.04 0.00
C GLU A 173 -7.22 -4.33 0.59
N THR A 174 -6.97 -5.48 -0.04
CA THR A 174 -7.40 -6.82 0.37
C THR A 174 -6.20 -7.74 0.48
N GLU A 175 -6.36 -9.01 0.82
CA GLU A 175 -5.24 -9.96 0.66
C GLU A 175 -4.93 -10.16 -0.83
N GLY A 176 -3.66 -10.40 -1.15
CA GLY A 176 -3.25 -10.75 -2.50
C GLY A 176 -1.80 -11.22 -2.61
N THR A 177 -1.40 -11.57 -3.83
CA THR A 177 -0.07 -12.08 -4.14
C THR A 177 0.48 -11.33 -5.34
N VAL A 178 1.78 -11.08 -5.34
CA VAL A 178 2.52 -10.62 -6.50
C VAL A 178 3.76 -11.49 -6.66
N GLU A 179 4.17 -11.73 -7.89
CA GLU A 179 5.27 -12.60 -8.25
C GLU A 179 6.39 -11.74 -8.83
N LEU A 180 7.57 -11.77 -8.21
CA LEU A 180 8.77 -11.14 -8.72
C LEU A 180 9.51 -12.14 -9.62
N LEU A 181 9.55 -11.83 -10.92
CA LEU A 181 10.31 -12.57 -11.92
C LEU A 181 11.71 -11.98 -12.00
N LEU A 182 12.69 -12.84 -11.74
CA LEU A 182 14.10 -12.47 -11.82
C LEU A 182 14.72 -13.05 -13.10
N PRO A 183 15.44 -12.25 -13.89
CA PRO A 183 16.28 -12.76 -14.97
C PRO A 183 17.43 -13.62 -14.46
N ASP A 184 18.08 -14.37 -15.34
CA ASP A 184 19.28 -15.14 -14.99
C ASP A 184 20.38 -14.27 -14.38
N GLY A 185 21.05 -14.80 -13.36
CA GLY A 185 22.16 -14.16 -12.64
C GLY A 185 21.87 -13.97 -11.15
N PRO A 186 22.89 -13.61 -10.35
CA PRO A 186 22.71 -13.36 -8.93
C PRO A 186 21.96 -12.06 -8.72
N TRP A 187 20.80 -12.14 -8.05
CA TRP A 187 20.02 -10.99 -7.64
C TRP A 187 19.91 -10.98 -6.12
N HIS A 188 20.08 -9.79 -5.56
CA HIS A 188 19.79 -9.53 -4.15
C HIS A 188 18.44 -8.84 -4.04
N ILE A 189 17.66 -9.23 -3.04
CA ILE A 189 16.35 -8.65 -2.75
C ILE A 189 16.39 -8.12 -1.32
N GLU A 190 16.07 -6.84 -1.18
CA GLU A 190 15.83 -6.19 0.10
C GLU A 190 14.36 -5.81 0.19
N GLU A 191 13.75 -6.05 1.34
CA GLU A 191 12.47 -5.51 1.74
C GLU A 191 12.66 -4.38 2.76
N TRP A 192 12.00 -3.25 2.52
CA TRP A 192 12.11 -2.05 3.33
C TRP A 192 10.78 -1.80 4.05
N GLU A 193 10.83 -1.76 5.38
CA GLU A 193 9.69 -1.42 6.21
C GLU A 193 9.51 0.10 6.24
N ALA A 194 8.39 0.59 5.70
CA ALA A 194 8.13 2.02 5.61
C ALA A 194 7.92 2.68 6.98
N ALA A 195 7.47 1.91 7.98
CA ALA A 195 7.12 2.42 9.30
C ALA A 195 8.35 2.87 10.13
N ASP A 196 9.47 2.17 10.02
CA ASP A 196 10.67 2.39 10.83
C ASP A 196 11.99 2.43 10.04
N GLY A 197 11.95 2.12 8.74
CA GLY A 197 13.12 2.09 7.88
C GLY A 197 13.97 0.82 8.02
N THR A 198 13.47 -0.22 8.70
CA THR A 198 14.14 -1.52 8.78
C THR A 198 14.30 -2.12 7.38
N VAL A 199 15.47 -2.68 7.10
CA VAL A 199 15.75 -3.38 5.85
C VAL A 199 15.98 -4.86 6.16
N ARG A 200 15.36 -5.74 5.37
CA ARG A 200 15.48 -7.20 5.50
C ARG A 200 15.90 -7.80 4.17
N THR A 201 16.85 -8.72 4.17
CA THR A 201 17.18 -9.49 2.96
C THR A 201 16.14 -10.60 2.76
N LEU A 202 15.64 -10.75 1.54
CA LEU A 202 14.77 -11.86 1.15
C LEU A 202 15.55 -12.89 0.34
N GLU A 203 15.41 -14.16 0.70
CA GLU A 203 15.98 -15.26 -0.07
C GLU A 203 15.11 -15.58 -1.29
N ALA A 204 15.74 -15.68 -2.46
CA ALA A 204 15.10 -16.11 -3.69
C ALA A 204 15.17 -17.64 -3.83
N ALA A 205 14.43 -18.37 -3.00
CA ALA A 205 14.42 -19.84 -3.01
C ALA A 205 13.84 -20.42 -4.32
N GLU A 206 12.90 -19.70 -4.94
CA GLU A 206 12.22 -20.10 -6.17
C GLU A 206 12.08 -18.88 -7.11
N ASN A 207 11.98 -19.13 -8.42
CA ASN A 207 11.68 -18.12 -9.43
C ASN A 207 10.41 -18.55 -10.19
N PRO A 208 9.29 -17.81 -10.11
CA PRO A 208 9.15 -16.49 -9.49
C PRO A 208 9.20 -16.50 -7.96
N VAL A 209 9.68 -15.41 -7.37
CA VAL A 209 9.59 -15.17 -5.92
C VAL A 209 8.16 -14.71 -5.62
N ALA A 210 7.38 -15.56 -4.96
CA ALA A 210 6.00 -15.24 -4.58
C ALA A 210 5.94 -14.40 -3.30
N LEU A 211 5.36 -13.20 -3.40
CA LEU A 211 5.22 -12.26 -2.30
C LEU A 211 3.74 -12.14 -1.96
N ARG A 212 3.38 -12.60 -0.76
CA ARG A 212 2.04 -12.40 -0.21
C ARG A 212 1.94 -11.04 0.46
N LEU A 213 0.79 -10.40 0.31
CA LEU A 213 0.42 -9.14 0.93
C LEU A 213 -0.89 -9.35 1.68
N GLU A 214 -0.88 -9.01 2.97
CA GLU A 214 -2.10 -8.94 3.76
C GLU A 214 -2.94 -7.70 3.38
N GLN A 215 -4.15 -7.61 3.93
CA GLN A 215 -5.04 -6.47 3.74
C GLN A 215 -4.35 -5.14 4.08
N ASN A 216 -4.37 -4.16 3.18
CA ASN A 216 -3.72 -2.84 3.32
C ASN A 216 -2.19 -2.89 3.51
N ALA A 217 -1.55 -4.01 3.17
CA ALA A 217 -0.10 -4.11 3.25
C ALA A 217 0.57 -3.25 2.17
N LEU A 218 1.72 -2.67 2.52
CA LEU A 218 2.67 -2.04 1.61
C LEU A 218 4.00 -2.78 1.75
N ARG A 219 4.48 -3.38 0.66
CA ARG A 219 5.82 -3.98 0.60
C ARG A 219 6.69 -3.17 -0.34
N LEU A 220 7.80 -2.66 0.18
CA LEU A 220 8.79 -1.91 -0.60
C LEU A 220 9.98 -2.82 -0.85
N LEU A 221 10.36 -2.99 -2.11
CA LEU A 221 11.42 -3.89 -2.54
C LEU A 221 12.52 -3.13 -3.25
N ARG A 222 13.76 -3.50 -3.00
CA ARG A 222 14.92 -3.16 -3.82
C ARG A 222 15.55 -4.45 -4.36
N VAL A 223 15.75 -4.49 -5.67
CA VAL A 223 16.27 -5.67 -6.40
C VAL A 223 17.49 -5.23 -7.20
N TYR A 224 18.66 -5.79 -6.95
CA TYR A 224 19.90 -5.28 -7.54
C TYR A 224 20.95 -6.37 -7.78
N ARG A 225 21.93 -6.06 -8.63
CA ARG A 225 23.13 -6.85 -8.86
C ARG A 225 24.34 -6.20 -8.18
N GLY A 226 25.20 -7.00 -7.54
CA GLY A 226 26.44 -6.52 -6.91
C GLY A 226 26.35 -6.32 -5.39
N ALA A 227 27.47 -5.94 -4.78
CA ALA A 227 27.70 -6.01 -3.33
C ALA A 227 27.39 -4.72 -2.54
N GLU A 228 26.68 -3.74 -3.11
CA GLU A 228 26.37 -2.50 -2.39
C GLU A 228 24.94 -2.47 -1.82
N PRO A 229 24.76 -2.77 -0.52
CA PRO A 229 23.55 -2.37 0.20
C PRO A 229 23.45 -0.84 0.21
N ALA A 230 22.27 -0.30 -0.10
CA ALA A 230 22.08 1.15 -0.31
C ALA A 230 22.04 1.97 0.98
N SER A 231 22.13 1.38 2.17
CA SER A 231 21.95 2.10 3.43
C SER A 231 23.13 1.94 4.38
N GLY A 232 23.80 3.06 4.67
CA GLY A 232 24.67 3.25 5.84
C GLY A 232 23.93 3.27 7.18
N ARG A 233 22.89 2.45 7.34
CA ARG A 233 22.24 2.16 8.61
C ARG A 233 22.20 0.65 8.78
N ALA A 234 22.72 0.23 9.93
CA ALA A 234 23.08 -1.14 10.27
C ALA A 234 22.08 -2.18 9.77
N ASP A 235 22.60 -3.19 9.09
CA ASP A 235 21.96 -4.51 9.05
C ASP A 235 21.61 -4.88 10.50
N VAL A 236 20.33 -5.13 10.76
CA VAL A 236 20.02 -6.17 11.72
C VAL A 236 20.20 -7.45 10.92
N THR A 237 21.45 -7.94 10.88
CA THR A 237 21.68 -9.35 10.59
C THR A 237 21.04 -10.11 11.75
N GLU A 238 19.75 -10.43 11.61
CA GLU A 238 19.32 -11.72 12.10
C GLU A 238 20.05 -12.73 11.22
N ASP A 239 21.05 -13.39 11.80
CA ASP A 239 21.81 -14.47 11.17
C ASP A 239 20.86 -15.35 10.36
N SER A 240 21.25 -15.73 9.14
CA SER A 240 20.43 -16.48 8.19
C SER A 240 20.15 -17.94 8.60
N GLU A 241 20.19 -18.25 9.90
CA GLU A 241 19.48 -19.37 10.52
C GLU A 241 18.09 -18.94 11.06
N ALA A 242 17.77 -17.65 11.05
CA ALA A 242 16.47 -17.09 11.46
C ALA A 242 15.41 -17.08 10.34
N ALA A 243 15.82 -17.06 9.07
CA ALA A 243 14.91 -17.19 7.91
C ALA A 243 14.39 -18.63 7.71
N ALA A 244 14.96 -19.60 8.44
CA ALA A 244 14.47 -20.96 8.56
C ALA A 244 14.73 -21.49 9.98
N GLY A 245 14.29 -20.80 11.04
CA GLY A 245 14.56 -21.32 12.39
C GLY A 245 14.33 -20.44 13.61
N HIS A 246 13.98 -19.16 13.48
CA HIS A 246 13.22 -18.48 14.51
C HIS A 246 11.78 -18.44 14.03
N GLY A 247 11.09 -19.56 14.24
CA GLY A 247 9.68 -19.65 13.89
C GLY A 247 8.98 -18.42 14.44
N THR A 248 8.20 -17.73 13.58
CA THR A 248 7.08 -16.94 14.06
C THR A 248 6.48 -17.71 15.22
N PRO A 249 6.38 -17.13 16.43
CA PRO A 249 5.96 -17.88 17.60
C PRO A 249 4.73 -18.68 17.20
N GLU A 250 4.74 -19.99 17.41
CA GLU A 250 3.54 -20.76 17.15
C GLU A 250 2.49 -20.20 18.12
N TRP A 251 1.47 -19.55 17.57
CA TRP A 251 0.49 -18.87 18.39
C TRP A 251 -0.59 -19.85 18.81
N SER A 252 -1.08 -19.70 20.04
CA SER A 252 -2.26 -20.41 20.49
C SER A 252 -3.49 -20.12 19.64
N ALA A 253 -4.56 -20.89 19.86
CA ALA A 253 -5.88 -20.49 19.40
C ALA A 253 -6.23 -19.08 19.96
N PRO A 254 -6.88 -18.22 19.18
CA PRO A 254 -7.26 -16.89 19.64
C PRO A 254 -8.33 -16.96 20.74
N GLU A 255 -8.10 -16.25 21.84
CA GLU A 255 -9.08 -15.98 22.88
C GLU A 255 -9.77 -14.63 22.60
N ALA A 256 -11.11 -14.63 22.55
CA ALA A 256 -11.87 -13.39 22.39
C ALA A 256 -12.05 -12.66 23.73
N LEU A 257 -11.58 -11.43 23.80
CA LEU A 257 -11.70 -10.57 24.98
C LEU A 257 -13.04 -9.81 24.94
N GLU A 258 -14.15 -10.52 25.14
CA GLU A 258 -15.50 -9.97 24.94
C GLU A 258 -15.97 -8.99 26.04
N SER A 259 -15.52 -9.18 27.28
CA SER A 259 -16.04 -8.47 28.46
C SER A 259 -14.95 -8.03 29.43
N GLY A 260 -15.33 -7.23 30.44
CA GLY A 260 -14.42 -6.68 31.45
C GLY A 260 -13.66 -5.42 30.99
N TRP A 261 -14.21 -4.72 29.99
CA TRP A 261 -13.65 -3.47 29.48
C TRP A 261 -14.28 -2.25 30.14
N LEU A 262 -13.42 -1.34 30.57
CA LEU A 262 -13.79 0.02 30.96
C LEU A 262 -13.35 0.99 29.87
N LEU A 263 -14.19 1.96 29.53
CA LEU A 263 -13.78 3.12 28.75
C LEU A 263 -13.39 4.24 29.71
N GLU A 264 -12.14 4.68 29.62
CA GLU A 264 -11.62 5.84 30.35
C GLU A 264 -11.38 7.00 29.37
N VAL A 265 -11.98 8.16 29.66
CA VAL A 265 -11.75 9.39 28.91
C VAL A 265 -10.83 10.30 29.74
N ALA A 266 -9.80 10.85 29.10
CA ALA A 266 -8.80 11.66 29.78
C ALA A 266 -9.39 12.92 30.45
N GLU A 267 -8.78 13.37 31.55
CA GLU A 267 -9.22 14.54 32.33
C GLU A 267 -9.12 15.86 31.54
N ASP A 268 -8.26 15.92 30.53
CA ASP A 268 -8.07 17.07 29.64
C ASP A 268 -8.92 17.00 28.36
N ALA A 269 -9.79 15.99 28.24
CA ALA A 269 -10.75 15.93 27.15
C ALA A 269 -11.77 17.06 27.25
N TYR A 270 -12.32 17.49 26.11
CA TYR A 270 -13.33 18.54 26.11
C TYR A 270 -14.70 18.05 26.61
N GLU A 271 -15.09 16.85 26.21
CA GLU A 271 -16.35 16.19 26.56
C GLU A 271 -16.05 14.89 27.29
N GLU A 272 -16.93 14.49 28.21
CA GLU A 272 -16.80 13.23 28.96
C GLU A 272 -15.51 13.12 29.77
N ALA A 273 -14.84 14.25 30.05
CA ALA A 273 -13.57 14.32 30.75
C ALA A 273 -13.60 13.63 32.10
N GLY A 274 -12.59 12.80 32.38
CA GLY A 274 -12.46 12.05 33.62
C GLY A 274 -13.51 10.94 33.80
N THR A 275 -14.40 10.72 32.83
CA THR A 275 -15.42 9.68 32.96
C THR A 275 -14.81 8.28 32.80
N ARG A 276 -15.36 7.35 33.57
CA ARG A 276 -15.06 5.92 33.50
C ARG A 276 -16.38 5.15 33.49
N ARG A 277 -16.54 4.24 32.53
CA ARG A 277 -17.78 3.46 32.38
C ARG A 277 -17.51 2.09 31.78
N ASP A 278 -18.37 1.13 32.07
CA ASP A 278 -18.38 -0.14 31.35
C ASP A 278 -18.64 0.10 29.86
N ILE A 279 -17.95 -0.65 29.00
CA ILE A 279 -18.06 -0.51 27.55
C ILE A 279 -18.06 -1.87 26.87
N ALA A 280 -18.93 -2.03 25.87
CA ALA A 280 -18.90 -3.16 24.96
C ALA A 280 -17.86 -2.91 23.85
N VAL A 281 -17.25 -3.99 23.40
CA VAL A 281 -16.30 -4.01 22.26
C VAL A 281 -16.95 -4.52 20.97
N THR A 282 -18.24 -4.88 21.01
CA THR A 282 -19.00 -5.44 19.89
C THR A 282 -19.76 -4.38 19.08
N CYS A 283 -19.72 -3.11 19.51
CA CYS A 283 -20.33 -2.00 18.81
C CYS A 283 -19.62 -0.68 19.16
N GLY A 284 -19.77 0.33 18.31
CA GLY A 284 -19.10 1.60 18.51
C GLY A 284 -19.71 2.47 19.61
N TRP A 285 -18.97 3.49 20.03
CA TRP A 285 -19.36 4.46 21.05
C TRP A 285 -20.69 5.15 20.75
N GLU A 286 -21.01 5.32 19.47
CA GLU A 286 -22.23 5.99 19.03
C GLU A 286 -23.51 5.24 19.43
N ARG A 287 -23.39 3.93 19.67
CA ARG A 287 -24.49 3.07 20.15
C ARG A 287 -24.48 2.87 21.66
N GLN A 288 -23.49 3.44 22.36
CA GLN A 288 -23.23 3.25 23.78
C GLN A 288 -23.34 4.56 24.57
N GLY A 289 -24.18 5.49 24.08
CA GLY A 289 -24.46 6.76 24.74
C GLY A 289 -23.46 7.88 24.43
N LEU A 290 -22.56 7.68 23.45
CA LEU A 290 -21.55 8.66 23.04
C LEU A 290 -21.66 9.01 21.53
N PRO A 291 -22.84 9.39 21.00
CA PRO A 291 -23.07 9.57 19.56
C PRO A 291 -22.32 10.75 18.92
N ALA A 292 -21.94 11.76 19.71
CA ALA A 292 -21.24 12.95 19.21
C ALA A 292 -19.82 13.09 19.79
N PHE A 293 -19.38 12.15 20.64
CA PHE A 293 -18.06 12.22 21.25
C PHE A 293 -16.97 12.16 20.17
N ALA A 294 -16.09 13.16 20.19
CA ALA A 294 -14.92 13.24 19.33
C ALA A 294 -13.70 13.55 20.20
N GLY A 295 -12.91 12.52 20.45
CA GLY A 295 -11.73 12.58 21.31
C GLY A 295 -11.09 11.20 21.40
N THR A 296 -9.97 11.12 22.12
CA THR A 296 -9.32 9.84 22.41
C THR A 296 -9.90 9.23 23.69
N ALA A 297 -10.09 7.92 23.70
CA ALA A 297 -10.48 7.19 24.91
C ALA A 297 -9.70 5.87 25.01
N ASP A 298 -9.44 5.45 26.25
CA ASP A 298 -8.72 4.22 26.56
C ASP A 298 -9.72 3.11 26.91
N TYR A 299 -9.71 2.02 26.14
CA TYR A 299 -10.28 0.76 26.57
C TYR A 299 -9.30 0.08 27.53
N VAL A 300 -9.73 -0.19 28.77
CA VAL A 300 -8.90 -0.76 29.84
C VAL A 300 -9.47 -2.10 30.28
N ARG A 301 -8.64 -3.14 30.32
CA ARG A 301 -8.99 -4.47 30.83
C ARG A 301 -7.82 -5.10 31.56
N GLN A 302 -8.11 -5.87 32.59
CA GLN A 302 -7.13 -6.73 33.24
C GLN A 302 -7.04 -8.09 32.53
N ILE A 303 -5.82 -8.56 32.29
CA ILE A 303 -5.54 -9.91 31.79
C ILE A 303 -4.65 -10.64 32.80
N GLU A 304 -4.90 -11.93 33.01
CA GLU A 304 -4.12 -12.76 33.93
C GLU A 304 -3.26 -13.74 33.13
N LEU A 305 -1.98 -13.84 33.48
CA LEU A 305 -1.00 -14.67 32.78
C LEU A 305 -0.22 -15.51 33.78
N ASP A 306 -0.08 -16.81 33.52
CA ASP A 306 0.72 -17.69 34.37
C ASP A 306 2.22 -17.31 34.31
N ALA A 307 2.70 -16.90 33.14
CA ALA A 307 4.07 -16.50 32.89
C ALA A 307 4.14 -15.40 31.81
N PRO A 308 5.18 -14.55 31.83
CA PRO A 308 5.41 -13.57 30.79
C PRO A 308 5.84 -14.27 29.51
N VAL A 309 4.93 -14.37 28.55
CA VAL A 309 5.18 -14.87 27.19
C VAL A 309 4.77 -13.80 26.19
N PRO A 310 5.41 -13.70 25.01
CA PRO A 310 4.96 -12.77 23.99
C PRO A 310 3.48 -12.99 23.67
N LEU A 311 2.73 -11.90 23.50
CA LEU A 311 1.32 -11.95 23.12
C LEU A 311 1.13 -11.31 21.75
N GLU A 312 0.14 -11.79 21.01
CA GLU A 312 -0.37 -11.15 19.81
C GLU A 312 -1.79 -10.66 20.08
N LEU A 313 -1.99 -9.35 20.00
CA LEU A 313 -3.30 -8.72 20.08
C LEU A 313 -3.76 -8.34 18.67
N THR A 314 -4.85 -8.93 18.22
CA THR A 314 -5.53 -8.56 16.97
C THR A 314 -6.82 -7.81 17.31
N LEU A 315 -7.04 -6.64 16.70
CA LEU A 315 -8.30 -5.88 16.80
C LEU A 315 -9.06 -6.03 15.47
N PRO A 316 -10.05 -6.93 15.37
CA PRO A 316 -10.61 -7.31 14.07
C PRO A 316 -11.33 -6.18 13.34
N ALA A 317 -11.95 -5.26 14.09
CA ALA A 317 -12.67 -4.13 13.54
C ALA A 317 -12.51 -2.91 14.44
N VAL A 318 -11.87 -1.85 13.90
CA VAL A 318 -11.60 -0.60 14.60
C VAL A 318 -12.02 0.57 13.72
N ALA A 319 -12.76 1.51 14.28
CA ALA A 319 -13.03 2.81 13.67
C ALA A 319 -12.16 3.90 14.32
N GLY A 320 -10.93 4.03 13.80
CA GLY A 320 -9.93 4.98 14.29
C GLY A 320 -8.53 4.37 14.35
N ALA A 321 -7.55 5.17 14.74
CA ALA A 321 -6.20 4.70 15.04
C ALA A 321 -6.11 4.20 16.49
N VAL A 322 -5.17 3.29 16.77
CA VAL A 322 -4.95 2.74 18.10
C VAL A 322 -3.51 2.87 18.57
N ILE A 323 -3.37 2.97 19.90
CA ILE A 323 -2.12 2.72 20.61
C ILE A 323 -2.39 1.65 21.66
N VAL A 324 -1.58 0.60 21.66
CA VAL A 324 -1.66 -0.49 22.63
C VAL A 324 -0.53 -0.31 23.64
N SER A 325 -0.89 -0.39 24.92
CA SER A 325 0.06 -0.39 26.03
C SER A 325 -0.32 -1.43 27.06
N VAL A 326 0.67 -2.00 27.72
CA VAL A 326 0.47 -2.95 28.81
C VAL A 326 1.32 -2.51 30.00
N ASN A 327 0.71 -2.48 31.19
CA ASN A 327 1.36 -2.03 32.42
C ASN A 327 2.04 -0.64 32.28
N GLY A 328 1.44 0.25 31.48
CA GLY A 328 1.99 1.59 31.18
C GLY A 328 3.09 1.63 30.12
N VAL A 329 3.56 0.49 29.61
CA VAL A 329 4.58 0.41 28.54
C VAL A 329 3.89 0.32 27.18
N ARG A 330 4.26 1.20 26.25
CA ARG A 330 3.70 1.20 24.88
C ARG A 330 4.24 -0.01 24.10
N ALA A 331 3.34 -0.88 23.66
CA ALA A 331 3.66 -2.08 22.88
C ALA A 331 3.57 -1.84 21.36
N GLY A 332 2.68 -0.96 20.91
CA GLY A 332 2.55 -0.68 19.47
C GLY A 332 1.47 0.34 19.13
N ALA A 333 1.38 0.69 17.84
CA ALA A 333 0.33 1.55 17.32
C ALA A 333 -0.03 1.15 15.88
N ARG A 334 -1.29 1.37 15.49
CA ARG A 334 -1.81 1.08 14.15
C ARG A 334 -2.84 2.14 13.76
N ALA A 335 -2.79 2.61 12.51
CA ALA A 335 -3.77 3.56 11.97
C ALA A 335 -4.60 2.96 10.82
N TRP A 336 -4.28 1.72 10.41
CA TRP A 336 -5.02 0.96 9.40
C TRP A 336 -4.89 -0.54 9.71
N ALA A 337 -5.76 -1.34 9.10
CA ALA A 337 -5.71 -2.79 9.23
C ALA A 337 -4.44 -3.35 8.54
N PRO A 338 -3.93 -4.53 8.95
CA PRO A 338 -4.38 -5.33 10.08
C PRO A 338 -3.97 -4.67 11.40
N TYR A 339 -4.91 -4.53 12.31
CA TYR A 339 -4.64 -4.02 13.66
C TYR A 339 -4.06 -5.13 14.54
N ARG A 340 -2.86 -5.58 14.18
CA ARG A 340 -2.10 -6.63 14.87
C ARG A 340 -0.89 -6.03 15.56
N VAL A 341 -0.80 -6.23 16.87
CA VAL A 341 0.29 -5.73 17.72
C VAL A 341 0.88 -6.89 18.52
N THR A 342 2.19 -7.08 18.41
CA THR A 342 2.93 -7.99 19.29
C THR A 342 3.30 -7.26 20.57
N ILE A 343 2.92 -7.81 21.71
CA ILE A 343 3.29 -7.34 23.04
C ILE A 343 4.46 -8.20 23.50
N PRO A 344 5.64 -7.60 23.73
CA PRO A 344 6.82 -8.37 24.12
C PRO A 344 6.70 -8.87 25.56
N ALA A 345 7.35 -10.00 25.84
CA ALA A 345 7.29 -10.66 27.16
C ALA A 345 7.82 -9.78 28.30
N ASP A 346 8.76 -8.89 28.02
CA ASP A 346 9.38 -7.97 28.99
C ASP A 346 8.44 -6.85 29.46
N ALA A 347 7.37 -6.56 28.70
CA ALA A 347 6.29 -5.65 29.12
C ALA A 347 5.27 -6.34 30.04
N LEU A 348 5.40 -7.66 30.25
CA LEU A 348 4.45 -8.51 30.97
C LEU A 348 5.03 -9.02 32.29
N ARG A 349 4.14 -9.40 33.19
CA ARG A 349 4.48 -10.03 34.48
C ARG A 349 3.57 -11.22 34.77
N PRO A 350 4.00 -12.19 35.58
CA PRO A 350 3.08 -13.20 36.14
C PRO A 350 1.92 -12.54 36.88
N GLY A 351 0.73 -13.13 36.78
CA GLY A 351 -0.52 -12.63 37.36
C GLY A 351 -1.17 -11.51 36.52
N VAL A 352 -1.71 -10.51 37.20
CA VAL A 352 -2.54 -9.46 36.58
C VAL A 352 -1.72 -8.40 35.84
N ASN A 353 -2.04 -8.20 34.57
CA ASN A 353 -1.50 -7.17 33.68
C ASN A 353 -2.63 -6.24 33.24
N GLU A 354 -2.37 -4.94 33.21
CA GLU A 354 -3.34 -3.96 32.70
C GLU A 354 -3.10 -3.75 31.20
N LEU A 355 -4.07 -4.15 30.37
CA LEU A 355 -4.10 -3.90 28.94
C LEU A 355 -4.89 -2.61 28.65
N ARG A 356 -4.25 -1.66 27.97
CA ARG A 356 -4.87 -0.42 27.50
C ARG A 356 -4.81 -0.33 25.98
N VAL A 357 -5.97 -0.11 25.36
CA VAL A 357 -6.11 0.19 23.93
C VAL A 357 -6.69 1.59 23.80
N ARG A 358 -5.82 2.56 23.55
CA ARG A 358 -6.23 3.94 23.23
C ARG A 358 -6.78 3.98 21.83
N VAL A 359 -7.98 4.49 21.63
CA VAL A 359 -8.57 4.70 20.29
C VAL A 359 -8.71 6.19 20.00
N ALA A 360 -8.32 6.57 18.78
CA ALA A 360 -8.40 7.93 18.23
C ALA A 360 -9.22 7.90 16.92
N PRO A 361 -10.54 8.14 16.99
CA PRO A 361 -11.41 8.24 15.81
C PRO A 361 -11.26 9.58 15.09
N SER A 362 -11.97 9.73 13.97
CA SER A 362 -12.15 11.04 13.33
C SER A 362 -13.02 11.96 14.20
N ALA A 363 -12.92 13.28 14.01
CA ALA A 363 -13.79 14.23 14.70
C ALA A 363 -15.18 14.38 14.04
N ALA A 364 -15.52 13.53 13.06
CA ALA A 364 -16.65 13.74 12.18
C ALA A 364 -17.99 13.73 12.92
N ASN A 365 -18.18 12.83 13.89
CA ASN A 365 -19.42 12.74 14.67
C ASN A 365 -19.76 14.05 15.40
N ARG A 366 -18.76 14.73 15.95
CA ARG A 366 -18.94 16.05 16.57
C ARG A 366 -19.29 17.13 15.56
N TYR A 367 -18.52 17.24 14.48
CA TYR A 367 -18.69 18.34 13.52
C TYR A 367 -19.97 18.21 12.67
N TYR A 368 -20.44 17.00 12.41
CA TYR A 368 -21.66 16.78 11.65
C TYR A 368 -22.92 16.71 12.52
N ALA A 369 -22.80 16.63 13.84
CA ALA A 369 -23.94 16.62 14.76
C ALA A 369 -24.86 17.83 14.52
N GLY A 370 -26.14 17.55 14.23
CA GLY A 370 -27.16 18.57 14.01
C GLY A 370 -27.08 19.35 12.69
N THR A 371 -26.11 19.06 11.82
CA THR A 371 -25.92 19.80 10.55
C THR A 371 -26.87 19.37 9.43
N GLY A 372 -27.45 18.17 9.51
CA GLY A 372 -28.23 17.56 8.43
C GLY A 372 -27.40 17.08 7.22
N LEU A 373 -26.08 17.29 7.22
CA LEU A 373 -25.18 16.85 6.14
C LEU A 373 -24.90 15.34 6.17
N ARG A 374 -25.37 14.64 7.21
CA ARG A 374 -25.25 13.19 7.38
C ARG A 374 -26.52 12.59 7.94
N ALA A 375 -26.81 11.35 7.56
CA ALA A 375 -27.98 10.59 8.01
C ALA A 375 -27.89 10.14 9.49
N GLY A 376 -26.67 10.02 10.02
CA GLY A 376 -26.42 9.59 11.40
C GLY A 376 -24.93 9.62 11.75
N PRO A 377 -24.57 9.30 13.00
CA PRO A 377 -23.18 9.18 13.42
C PRO A 377 -22.49 8.00 12.72
N GLU A 378 -21.20 8.16 12.43
CA GLU A 378 -20.33 7.09 11.96
C GLU A 378 -19.91 6.17 13.12
N PRO A 379 -19.63 4.88 12.84
CA PRO A 379 -19.02 3.98 13.80
C PRO A 379 -17.73 4.56 14.39
N CYS A 380 -17.54 4.34 15.69
CA CYS A 380 -16.39 4.89 16.41
C CYS A 380 -15.93 3.95 17.53
N GLY A 381 -14.62 3.72 17.69
CA GLY A 381 -14.10 2.82 18.72
C GLY A 381 -13.82 1.39 18.23
N LEU A 382 -13.83 0.42 19.15
CA LEU A 382 -13.75 -1.01 18.84
C LEU A 382 -15.12 -1.53 18.42
N LEU A 383 -15.18 -2.26 17.31
CA LEU A 383 -16.42 -2.75 16.70
C LEU A 383 -16.54 -4.29 16.73
N ALA A 384 -15.48 -4.98 17.18
CA ALA A 384 -15.47 -6.41 17.43
C ALA A 384 -14.53 -6.73 18.62
N PRO A 385 -14.76 -7.85 19.33
CA PRO A 385 -13.89 -8.26 20.44
C PRO A 385 -12.42 -8.38 20.02
N PRO A 386 -11.49 -7.79 20.78
CA PRO A 386 -10.07 -8.06 20.61
C PRO A 386 -9.77 -9.54 20.74
N LEU A 387 -8.86 -10.06 19.90
CA LEU A 387 -8.41 -11.44 19.94
C LEU A 387 -6.99 -11.48 20.49
N LEU A 388 -6.78 -12.24 21.54
CA LEU A 388 -5.48 -12.42 22.18
C LEU A 388 -4.94 -13.82 21.88
N ARG A 389 -3.66 -13.91 21.54
CA ARG A 389 -2.92 -15.16 21.43
C ARG A 389 -1.66 -15.07 22.26
N HIS A 390 -1.24 -16.19 22.83
CA HIS A 390 0.05 -16.32 23.49
C HIS A 390 0.99 -17.17 22.65
N ALA A 391 2.27 -16.81 22.67
CA ALA A 391 3.31 -17.62 22.07
C ALA A 391 3.40 -18.97 22.79
N LEU A 392 3.32 -20.05 22.03
CA LEU A 392 3.59 -21.40 22.51
C LEU A 392 5.11 -21.55 22.63
N ALA A 393 5.57 -22.11 23.74
CA ALA A 393 6.98 -22.46 23.88
C ALA A 393 7.35 -23.48 22.79
N ALA A 394 8.49 -23.27 22.11
CA ALA A 394 9.02 -24.28 21.20
C ALA A 394 9.18 -25.59 22.00
N ALA A 395 8.49 -26.64 21.56
CA ALA A 395 8.64 -27.95 22.18
C ALA A 395 10.13 -28.32 22.12
N ASN A 396 10.77 -28.49 23.28
CA ASN A 396 12.12 -29.04 23.36
C ASN A 396 12.11 -30.45 22.76
N LEU A 397 12.37 -30.57 21.46
CA LEU A 397 12.79 -31.81 20.81
C LEU A 397 14.24 -32.08 21.25
N GLY A 398 14.40 -32.49 22.51
CA GLY A 398 15.72 -32.57 23.12
C GLY A 398 15.75 -33.27 24.48
N ALA A 399 15.00 -34.34 24.65
CA ALA A 399 15.23 -35.31 25.72
C ALA A 399 15.03 -36.72 25.17
N LEU A 400 16.03 -37.22 24.46
CA LEU A 400 16.17 -38.66 24.24
C LEU A 400 16.37 -39.33 25.62
N PRO A 401 15.65 -40.41 25.95
CA PRO A 401 15.91 -41.16 27.18
C PRO A 401 17.34 -41.70 27.13
N GLY A 402 18.09 -41.46 28.21
CA GLY A 402 19.49 -41.83 28.32
C GLY A 402 19.74 -43.31 28.02
N PHE A 403 20.76 -43.57 27.21
CA PHE A 403 21.41 -44.87 27.16
C PHE A 403 21.99 -45.17 28.54
N ASP A 404 21.40 -46.15 29.20
CA ASP A 404 21.88 -46.74 30.44
C ASP A 404 23.20 -47.48 30.18
N SER A 405 24.33 -46.80 30.42
CA SER A 405 25.64 -47.44 30.45
C SER A 405 25.83 -48.10 31.81
N GLY A 406 25.31 -49.31 31.97
CA GLY A 406 25.52 -50.11 33.18
C GLY A 406 27.01 -50.45 33.38
N PRO A 407 27.53 -50.47 34.62
CA PRO A 407 28.85 -51.01 34.90
C PRO A 407 28.76 -52.55 34.98
N ARG A 408 29.49 -53.25 34.11
CA ARG A 408 29.77 -54.68 34.28
C ARG A 408 30.68 -54.87 35.49
N SER A 409 30.11 -55.26 36.63
CA SER A 409 30.85 -55.91 37.71
C SER A 409 30.69 -57.42 37.59
N THR A 410 31.81 -58.13 37.42
CA THR A 410 31.89 -59.59 37.48
C THR A 410 32.24 -59.98 38.90
N SER A 411 31.32 -60.64 39.61
CA SER A 411 31.59 -61.32 40.88
C SER A 411 31.53 -62.83 40.66
N ILE A 412 32.66 -63.48 40.89
CA ILE A 412 32.84 -64.93 41.04
C ILE A 412 32.24 -65.33 42.40
N PRO A 413 31.54 -66.48 42.55
CA PRO A 413 31.38 -67.10 43.85
C PRO A 413 32.38 -68.25 44.04
N GLU A 414 33.16 -68.16 45.11
CA GLU A 414 33.61 -69.33 45.86
C GLU A 414 32.46 -69.82 46.73
N GLY A 415 32.23 -71.14 46.80
CA GLY A 415 31.30 -71.79 47.73
C GLY A 415 30.38 -72.80 47.07
#